data_AF-E6MQ15-F1
#
_entry.id   AF-E6MQ15-F1
#
_cell.length_a   1.000
_cell.length_b   1.000
_cell.length_c   1.000
_cell.angle_alpha   90.00
_cell.angle_beta   90.00
_cell.angle_gamma   90.00
#
_symmetry.space_group_name_H-M   'P 1'
#
loop_
_entity.id
_entity.type
_entity.pdbx_description
1 polymer ?
#
loop_
_entity_poly.entity_id
_entity_poly.type
_entity_poly.pdbx_seq_one_letter_code
_entity_poly.pdbx_strand_id
1 'polypeptide(L)'
;MPMKRMLFCWIILMGLLTSCSHCVLHSGGFGDADSIHVEYTGMAGTTRFVINHSDTLTILKGVFFRDTLGNDSPVLFEPVKKLAPNDVLVIKSLARQLFVERSKPDTLWVKPYEYGATDWPILSVHVFKKGKEGAYYYDTGEEKNGIVYSTSTKIKYSPAFLEFTHRLDQCFEEAQKTK
;
A
#
# COMPACT_ATOMS: atom_id res chain seq x y z
N MET A 1 -62.09 -12.47 -17.66
CA MET A 1 -60.83 -11.69 -17.75
C MET A 1 -60.05 -11.81 -16.45
N PRO A 2 -59.02 -12.68 -16.39
CA PRO A 2 -57.82 -12.33 -15.63
C PRO A 2 -56.57 -12.96 -16.28
N MET A 3 -55.95 -12.31 -17.27
CA MET A 3 -54.73 -12.83 -17.91
C MET A 3 -53.62 -11.77 -18.00
N LYS A 4 -53.68 -10.76 -17.13
CA LYS A 4 -52.65 -9.70 -17.05
C LYS A 4 -51.78 -9.77 -15.80
N ARG A 5 -52.12 -10.59 -14.79
CA ARG A 5 -51.32 -10.68 -13.54
C ARG A 5 -50.21 -11.73 -13.58
N MET A 6 -50.34 -12.82 -14.35
CA MET A 6 -49.31 -13.87 -14.41
C MET A 6 -48.07 -13.48 -15.23
N LEU A 7 -48.21 -12.58 -16.21
CA LEU A 7 -47.08 -12.18 -17.07
C LEU A 7 -46.08 -11.25 -16.35
N PHE A 8 -46.53 -10.47 -15.36
CA PHE A 8 -45.66 -9.57 -14.61
C PHE A 8 -44.72 -10.31 -13.65
N CYS A 9 -45.12 -11.45 -13.10
CA CYS A 9 -44.24 -12.22 -12.20
C CYS A 9 -43.07 -12.88 -12.94
N TRP A 10 -43.22 -13.26 -14.22
CA TRP A 10 -42.14 -13.88 -14.99
C TRP A 10 -41.08 -12.88 -15.44
N ILE A 11 -41.46 -11.63 -15.73
CA ILE A 11 -40.52 -10.57 -16.10
C ILE A 11 -39.66 -10.14 -14.90
N ILE A 12 -40.24 -10.13 -13.69
CA ILE A 12 -39.49 -9.81 -12.46
C ILE A 12 -38.53 -10.95 -12.10
N LEU A 13 -38.91 -12.22 -12.32
CA LEU A 13 -38.04 -13.37 -12.02
C LEU A 13 -36.86 -13.51 -13.00
N MET A 14 -37.05 -13.15 -14.28
CA MET A 14 -35.97 -13.11 -15.27
C MET A 14 -35.10 -11.84 -15.17
N GLY A 15 -35.65 -10.73 -14.64
CA GLY A 15 -34.89 -9.51 -14.35
C GLY A 15 -33.95 -9.65 -13.15
N LEU A 16 -34.31 -10.47 -12.16
CA LEU A 16 -33.46 -10.72 -10.99
C LEU A 16 -32.31 -11.72 -11.23
N LEU A 17 -32.34 -12.49 -12.33
CA LEU A 17 -31.29 -13.48 -12.65
C LEU A 17 -30.15 -12.93 -13.50
N THR A 18 -30.18 -11.65 -13.89
CA THR A 18 -29.11 -11.02 -14.69
C THR A 18 -28.24 -10.03 -13.92
N SER A 19 -28.50 -9.79 -12.64
CA SER A 19 -27.65 -8.91 -11.81
C SER A 19 -26.62 -9.64 -10.94
N CYS A 20 -26.46 -10.96 -11.07
CA CYS A 20 -25.51 -11.75 -10.28
C CYS A 20 -24.27 -12.21 -11.07
N SER A 21 -23.93 -11.55 -12.18
CA SER A 21 -22.79 -11.94 -13.04
C SER A 21 -21.68 -10.89 -13.17
N HIS A 22 -21.59 -9.95 -12.23
CA HIS A 22 -20.37 -9.19 -11.98
C HIS A 22 -19.93 -9.32 -10.52
N CYS A 23 -20.01 -10.55 -9.99
CA CYS A 23 -19.00 -10.99 -9.05
C CYS A 23 -17.72 -11.19 -9.86
N VAL A 24 -17.14 -10.09 -10.36
CA VAL A 24 -15.69 -10.09 -10.58
C VAL A 24 -15.17 -10.36 -9.19
N LEU A 25 -14.80 -11.62 -8.93
CA LEU A 25 -13.75 -11.91 -8.00
C LEU A 25 -12.60 -11.01 -8.46
N HIS A 26 -12.57 -9.77 -7.97
CA HIS A 26 -11.33 -9.03 -7.87
C HIS A 26 -10.56 -9.82 -6.83
N SER A 27 -9.92 -10.89 -7.33
CA SER A 27 -8.85 -11.65 -6.69
C SER A 27 -8.12 -10.70 -5.76
N GLY A 28 -7.96 -11.06 -4.48
CA GLY A 28 -7.32 -10.25 -3.44
C GLY A 28 -6.03 -9.60 -3.94
N GLY A 29 -6.18 -8.42 -4.51
CA GLY A 29 -5.28 -7.94 -5.56
C GLY A 29 -5.43 -6.45 -5.72
N PHE A 30 -4.42 -5.89 -6.37
CA PHE A 30 -3.91 -4.54 -6.22
C PHE A 30 -4.73 -3.41 -6.89
N GLY A 31 -6.00 -3.68 -7.17
CA GLY A 31 -6.91 -2.75 -7.84
C GLY A 31 -6.48 -2.51 -9.29
N ASP A 32 -6.56 -1.26 -9.73
CA ASP A 32 -6.19 -0.82 -11.07
C ASP A 32 -4.83 -0.09 -11.13
N ALA A 33 -4.05 -0.17 -10.04
CA ALA A 33 -2.65 0.25 -10.02
C ALA A 33 -1.77 -0.84 -10.65
N ASP A 34 -0.70 -0.42 -11.34
CA ASP A 34 0.30 -1.30 -11.94
C ASP A 34 1.32 -1.78 -10.89
N SER A 35 1.76 -0.85 -10.04
CA SER A 35 2.66 -1.10 -8.91
C SER A 35 2.56 0.01 -7.84
N ILE A 36 2.96 -0.31 -6.61
CA ILE A 36 3.15 0.64 -5.51
C ILE A 36 4.55 0.41 -5.00
N HIS A 37 5.33 1.49 -4.97
CA HIS A 37 6.64 1.50 -4.37
C HIS A 37 6.53 2.18 -3.02
N VAL A 38 6.89 1.49 -1.96
CA VAL A 38 6.98 2.05 -0.61
C VAL A 38 8.44 2.22 -0.27
N GLU A 39 8.82 3.44 0.09
CA GLU A 39 10.21 3.81 0.33
C GLU A 39 10.37 4.33 1.74
N TYR A 40 11.30 3.73 2.48
CA TYR A 40 11.86 4.32 3.70
C TYR A 40 13.22 4.93 3.34
N THR A 41 13.28 6.25 3.31
CA THR A 41 14.48 7.00 2.91
C THR A 41 15.08 7.70 4.13
N GLY A 42 16.32 7.34 4.46
CA GLY A 42 17.09 7.97 5.53
C GLY A 42 18.54 8.24 5.11
N MET A 43 19.40 8.62 6.06
CA MET A 43 20.81 8.92 5.77
C MET A 43 21.59 7.71 5.21
N ALA A 44 21.18 6.49 5.58
CA ALA A 44 21.80 5.25 5.09
C ALA A 44 21.33 4.83 3.69
N GLY A 45 20.52 5.66 3.02
CA GLY A 45 19.89 5.37 1.73
C GLY A 45 18.42 4.98 1.88
N THR A 46 17.91 4.30 0.85
CA THR A 46 16.49 3.97 0.72
C THR A 46 16.29 2.45 0.72
N THR A 47 15.36 2.00 1.55
CA THR A 47 14.73 0.67 1.42
C THR A 47 13.44 0.83 0.64
N ARG A 48 13.35 0.22 -0.54
CA ARG A 48 12.16 0.23 -1.40
C ARG A 48 11.52 -1.15 -1.44
N PHE A 49 10.23 -1.20 -1.12
CA PHE A 49 9.36 -2.34 -1.35
C PHE A 49 8.55 -2.11 -2.62
N VAL A 50 8.63 -3.04 -3.57
CA VAL A 50 7.83 -3.01 -4.80
C VAL A 50 6.71 -4.04 -4.66
N ILE A 51 5.49 -3.53 -4.53
CA ILE A 51 4.26 -4.32 -4.51
C ILE A 51 3.65 -4.24 -5.91
N ASN A 52 3.43 -5.38 -6.55
CA ASN A 52 2.86 -5.47 -7.89
C ASN A 52 1.94 -6.69 -8.01
N HIS A 53 1.56 -7.07 -9.22
CA HIS A 53 0.67 -8.22 -9.43
C HIS A 53 1.30 -9.58 -9.10
N SER A 54 2.63 -9.69 -8.97
CA SER A 54 3.29 -10.96 -8.60
C SER A 54 3.01 -11.36 -7.16
N ASP A 55 3.04 -12.65 -6.83
CA ASP A 55 2.85 -13.14 -5.45
C ASP A 55 4.08 -12.96 -4.55
N THR A 56 4.96 -12.03 -4.92
CA THR A 56 6.18 -11.73 -4.19
C THR A 56 6.27 -10.24 -3.89
N LEU A 57 6.91 -9.90 -2.78
CA LEU A 57 7.40 -8.57 -2.47
C LEU A 57 8.85 -8.47 -2.92
N THR A 58 9.16 -7.49 -3.78
CA THR A 58 10.56 -7.20 -4.12
C THR A 58 11.10 -6.13 -3.18
N ILE A 59 12.26 -6.38 -2.58
CA ILE A 59 12.93 -5.48 -1.65
C ILE A 59 14.25 -5.06 -2.26
N LEU A 60 14.45 -3.76 -2.35
CA LEU A 60 15.63 -3.11 -2.90
C LEU A 60 16.22 -2.19 -1.84
N LYS A 61 17.54 -2.23 -1.67
CA LYS A 61 18.26 -1.33 -0.75
C LYS A 61 19.36 -0.61 -1.52
N GLY A 62 19.33 0.71 -1.52
CA GLY A 62 20.23 1.50 -2.34
C GLY A 62 19.91 2.98 -2.35
N VAL A 63 20.52 3.70 -3.29
CA VAL A 63 20.13 5.07 -3.65
C VAL A 63 19.38 5.02 -4.97
N PHE A 64 18.25 5.72 -5.07
CA PHE A 64 17.45 5.81 -6.28
C PHE A 64 17.53 7.22 -6.84
N PHE A 65 18.04 7.34 -8.06
CA PHE A 65 18.10 8.61 -8.78
C PHE A 65 17.02 8.62 -9.84
N ARG A 66 16.27 9.72 -9.93
CA ARG A 66 15.36 9.93 -11.05
C ARG A 66 16.02 10.84 -12.07
N ASP A 67 16.11 10.39 -13.32
CA ASP A 67 16.64 11.21 -14.41
C ASP A 67 15.64 12.29 -14.84
N THR A 68 16.06 13.17 -15.76
CA THR A 68 15.23 14.27 -16.28
C THR A 68 14.06 13.78 -17.13
N LEU A 69 14.06 12.51 -17.54
CA LEU A 69 12.98 11.85 -18.29
C LEU A 69 12.02 11.09 -17.36
N GLY A 70 12.29 11.06 -16.06
CA GLY A 70 11.50 10.36 -15.06
C GLY A 70 11.87 8.89 -14.88
N ASN A 71 12.95 8.40 -15.49
CA ASN A 71 13.41 7.03 -15.29
C ASN A 71 14.18 6.91 -13.98
N ASP A 72 13.94 5.82 -13.26
CA ASP A 72 14.69 5.48 -12.06
C ASP A 72 15.98 4.73 -12.41
N SER A 73 17.09 5.23 -11.89
CA SER A 73 18.41 4.60 -11.90
C SER A 73 18.83 4.26 -10.47
N PRO A 74 18.82 2.97 -10.07
CA PRO A 74 19.22 2.56 -8.73
C PRO A 74 20.72 2.22 -8.63
N VAL A 75 21.37 2.64 -7.56
CA VAL A 75 22.63 2.08 -7.08
C VAL A 75 22.33 1.22 -5.86
N LEU A 76 22.29 -0.10 -6.06
CA LEU A 76 21.94 -1.04 -5.00
C LEU A 76 23.16 -1.38 -4.13
N PHE A 77 22.95 -1.40 -2.81
CA PHE A 77 23.95 -1.78 -1.82
C PHE A 77 23.94 -3.29 -1.55
N GLU A 78 22.82 -3.95 -1.83
CA GLU A 78 22.61 -5.38 -1.65
C GLU A 78 21.93 -5.97 -2.90
N PRO A 79 22.08 -7.28 -3.18
CA PRO A 79 21.30 -7.94 -4.22
C PRO A 79 19.80 -7.79 -4.02
N VAL A 80 19.05 -7.79 -5.13
CA VAL A 80 17.59 -7.74 -5.11
C VAL A 80 17.04 -8.95 -4.34
N LYS A 81 16.23 -8.70 -3.31
CA LYS A 81 15.54 -9.75 -2.57
C LYS A 81 14.10 -9.86 -3.04
N LYS A 82 13.62 -11.09 -3.24
CA LYS A 82 12.22 -11.38 -3.52
C LYS A 82 11.72 -12.34 -2.46
N LEU A 83 10.68 -11.93 -1.75
CA LEU A 83 10.06 -12.74 -0.72
C LEU A 83 8.64 -13.09 -1.12
N ALA A 84 8.21 -14.31 -0.79
CA ALA A 84 6.82 -14.73 -0.87
C ALA A 84 6.28 -14.98 0.56
N PRO A 85 6.21 -13.95 1.44
CA PRO A 85 5.67 -14.14 2.77
C PRO A 85 4.21 -14.59 2.67
N ASN A 86 3.76 -15.39 3.65
CA ASN A 86 2.35 -15.79 3.74
C ASN A 86 1.40 -14.57 3.74
N ASP A 87 1.91 -13.42 4.14
CA ASP A 87 1.20 -12.16 4.26
C ASP A 87 1.22 -11.26 3.02
N VAL A 88 1.82 -11.65 1.88
CA VAL A 88 1.82 -10.81 0.65
C VAL A 88 0.41 -10.37 0.27
N LEU A 89 -0.57 -11.27 0.35
CA LEU A 89 -1.96 -10.97 0.00
C LEU A 89 -2.57 -9.94 0.95
N VAL A 90 -2.21 -9.99 2.23
CA VAL A 90 -2.68 -9.02 3.23
C VAL A 90 -2.05 -7.66 2.97
N ILE A 91 -0.74 -7.61 2.72
CA ILE A 91 0.00 -6.38 2.36
C ILE A 91 -0.62 -5.73 1.11
N LYS A 92 -0.90 -6.51 0.06
CA LYS A 92 -1.56 -6.03 -1.16
C LYS A 92 -2.96 -5.48 -0.88
N SER A 93 -3.73 -6.17 -0.06
CA SER A 93 -5.09 -5.74 0.33
C SER A 93 -5.06 -4.41 1.08
N LEU A 94 -4.18 -4.27 2.06
CA LEU A 94 -3.98 -3.04 2.81
C LEU A 94 -3.51 -1.90 1.90
N ALA A 95 -2.50 -2.14 1.06
CA ALA A 95 -1.99 -1.15 0.10
C ALA A 95 -3.10 -0.64 -0.83
N ARG A 96 -3.94 -1.54 -1.34
CA ARG A 96 -5.09 -1.18 -2.16
C ARG A 96 -6.07 -0.30 -1.40
N GLN A 97 -6.49 -0.70 -0.20
CA GLN A 97 -7.46 0.05 0.59
C GLN A 97 -6.95 1.45 0.97
N LEU A 98 -5.67 1.54 1.33
CA LEU A 98 -5.03 2.78 1.78
C LEU A 98 -4.72 3.74 0.62
N PHE A 99 -4.12 3.25 -0.48
CA PHE A 99 -3.50 4.13 -1.47
C PHE A 99 -4.17 4.11 -2.85
N VAL A 100 -4.90 3.06 -3.19
CA VAL A 100 -5.60 2.96 -4.48
C VAL A 100 -7.07 3.37 -4.34
N GLU A 101 -7.81 2.71 -3.46
CA GLU A 101 -9.22 2.98 -3.21
C GLU A 101 -9.43 4.17 -2.28
N ARG A 102 -8.43 4.47 -1.42
CA ARG A 102 -8.54 5.47 -0.34
C ARG A 102 -9.77 5.20 0.55
N SER A 103 -10.16 3.93 0.72
CA SER A 103 -11.36 3.50 1.44
C SER A 103 -11.13 3.44 2.96
N LYS A 104 -9.88 3.53 3.40
CA LYS A 104 -9.46 3.69 4.79
C LYS A 104 -8.65 4.97 4.93
N PRO A 105 -8.79 5.71 6.04
CA PRO A 105 -7.89 6.84 6.31
C PRO A 105 -6.48 6.33 6.60
N ASP A 106 -5.45 7.06 6.19
CA ASP A 106 -4.07 6.77 6.60
C ASP A 106 -3.81 7.39 7.97
N THR A 107 -4.24 8.64 8.15
CA THR A 107 -4.00 9.48 9.34
C THR A 107 -5.32 9.87 9.97
N LEU A 108 -5.42 9.73 11.30
CA LEU A 108 -6.60 10.09 12.09
C LEU A 108 -6.49 11.49 12.68
N TRP A 109 -5.32 11.86 13.19
CA TRP A 109 -5.02 13.23 13.62
C TRP A 109 -3.52 13.49 13.67
N VAL A 110 -3.16 14.78 13.59
CA VAL A 110 -1.80 15.30 13.78
C VAL A 110 -1.87 16.41 14.83
N LYS A 111 -0.90 16.45 15.74
CA LYS A 111 -0.76 17.53 16.73
C LYS A 111 0.70 17.98 16.82
N PRO A 112 0.99 19.23 17.20
CA PRO A 112 2.35 19.66 17.50
C PRO A 112 3.01 18.78 18.57
N TYR A 113 4.32 18.61 18.46
CA TYR A 113 5.17 17.93 19.42
C TYR A 113 6.51 18.67 19.50
N GLU A 114 7.00 18.93 20.71
CA GLU A 114 8.12 19.85 20.96
C GLU A 114 9.44 19.13 21.27
N TYR A 115 9.51 17.81 21.08
CA TYR A 115 10.74 17.03 21.33
C TYR A 115 11.34 16.55 20.01
N GLY A 116 12.64 16.79 19.83
CA GLY A 116 13.33 16.53 18.58
C GLY A 116 14.21 15.28 18.62
N ALA A 117 14.02 14.42 17.62
CA ALA A 117 15.08 13.64 16.95
C ALA A 117 14.97 14.00 15.46
N THR A 118 16.09 14.26 14.78
CA THR A 118 16.13 14.93 13.46
C THR A 118 16.53 14.00 12.31
N ASP A 119 16.63 12.71 12.58
CA ASP A 119 17.23 11.70 11.71
C ASP A 119 16.27 10.54 11.37
N TRP A 120 14.98 10.70 11.67
CA TRP A 120 13.97 9.74 11.27
C TRP A 120 13.86 9.64 9.74
N PRO A 121 13.71 8.43 9.17
CA PRO A 121 13.50 8.28 7.76
C PRO A 121 12.17 8.92 7.32
N ILE A 122 12.05 9.23 6.05
CA ILE A 122 10.77 9.63 5.45
C ILE A 122 10.16 8.38 4.80
N LEU A 123 8.87 8.16 5.04
CA LEU A 123 8.11 7.16 4.28
C LEU A 123 7.45 7.85 3.10
N SER A 124 7.72 7.38 1.89
CA SER A 124 6.95 7.76 0.70
C SER A 124 6.29 6.55 0.05
N VAL A 125 5.10 6.75 -0.48
CA VAL A 125 4.31 5.73 -1.17
C VAL A 125 3.97 6.25 -2.56
N HIS A 126 4.49 5.55 -3.58
CA HIS A 126 4.37 5.92 -4.98
C HIS A 126 3.46 4.92 -5.68
N VAL A 127 2.27 5.36 -6.09
CA VAL A 127 1.27 4.55 -6.80
C VAL A 127 1.39 4.80 -8.29
N PHE A 128 1.68 3.76 -9.06
CA PHE A 128 1.77 3.81 -10.51
C PHE A 128 0.50 3.26 -11.14
N LYS A 129 -0.08 4.01 -12.08
CA LYS A 129 -1.29 3.63 -12.81
C LYS A 129 -1.25 4.15 -14.24
N LYS A 130 -1.24 3.24 -15.21
CA LYS A 130 -1.13 3.51 -16.65
C LYS A 130 0.06 4.44 -16.95
N GLY A 131 1.19 4.17 -16.31
CA GLY A 131 2.43 4.95 -16.46
C GLY A 131 2.41 6.34 -15.80
N LYS A 132 1.38 6.67 -15.01
CA LYS A 132 1.35 7.89 -14.19
C LYS A 132 1.61 7.57 -12.73
N GLU A 133 2.33 8.44 -12.05
CA GLU A 133 2.66 8.31 -10.64
C GLU A 133 1.85 9.28 -9.79
N GLY A 134 1.31 8.80 -8.67
CA GLY A 134 0.87 9.61 -7.54
C GLY A 134 1.70 9.27 -6.30
N ALA A 135 2.16 10.29 -5.56
CA ALA A 135 3.00 10.09 -4.39
C ALA A 135 2.33 10.62 -3.11
N TYR A 136 2.51 9.88 -2.01
CA TYR A 136 2.09 10.24 -0.66
C TYR A 136 3.30 10.23 0.26
N TYR A 137 3.40 11.21 1.16
CA TYR A 137 4.54 11.35 2.07
C TYR A 137 4.05 11.34 3.50
N TYR A 138 4.77 10.62 4.35
CA TYR A 138 4.41 10.40 5.74
C TYR A 138 5.64 10.58 6.62
N ASP A 139 5.46 11.34 7.71
CA ASP A 139 6.49 11.46 8.74
C ASP A 139 6.62 10.11 9.46
N THR A 140 7.86 9.70 9.71
CA THR A 140 8.13 8.59 10.62
C THR A 140 8.64 9.12 11.96
N GLY A 141 8.79 8.22 12.92
CA GLY A 141 9.20 8.55 14.27
C GLY A 141 9.09 7.34 15.18
N GLU A 142 9.33 7.58 16.47
CA GLU A 142 9.16 6.53 17.48
C GLU A 142 7.66 6.25 17.68
N GLU A 143 7.25 4.99 17.55
CA GLU A 143 5.86 4.59 17.78
C GLU A 143 5.66 4.14 19.23
N LYS A 144 4.71 4.78 19.94
CA LYS A 144 4.28 4.36 21.29
C LYS A 144 2.75 4.35 21.36
N ASN A 145 2.17 3.19 21.71
CA ASN A 145 0.73 3.02 21.90
C ASN A 145 -0.10 3.46 20.66
N GLY A 146 0.42 3.17 19.48
CA GLY A 146 -0.09 3.52 18.17
C GLY A 146 -0.03 5.02 17.85
N ILE A 147 0.80 5.80 18.53
CA ILE A 147 1.07 7.21 18.21
C ILE A 147 2.53 7.29 17.76
N VAL A 148 2.76 7.86 16.59
CA VAL A 148 4.09 8.13 16.06
C VAL A 148 4.53 9.51 16.51
N TYR A 149 5.69 9.59 17.14
CA TYR A 149 6.32 10.82 17.64
C TYR A 149 7.48 11.18 16.71
N SER A 150 7.24 12.14 15.81
CA SER A 150 8.25 12.69 14.89
C SER A 150 8.90 13.94 15.48
N THR A 151 9.80 14.60 14.75
CA THR A 151 10.59 15.76 15.23
C THR A 151 9.75 16.93 15.74
N SER A 152 8.61 17.20 15.10
CA SER A 152 7.76 18.37 15.40
C SER A 152 6.27 18.05 15.51
N THR A 153 5.90 16.79 15.27
CA THR A 153 4.52 16.33 15.18
C THR A 153 4.36 15.01 15.92
N LYS A 154 3.23 14.83 16.59
CA LYS A 154 2.73 13.52 16.98
C LYS A 154 1.54 13.17 16.10
N ILE A 155 1.53 11.95 15.59
CA ILE A 155 0.63 11.51 14.54
C ILE A 155 -0.05 10.24 15.01
N LYS A 156 -1.38 10.22 14.93
CA LYS A 156 -2.14 8.98 15.06
C LYS A 156 -2.45 8.47 13.67
N TYR A 157 -1.69 7.49 13.22
CA TYR A 157 -2.03 6.73 12.03
C TYR A 157 -3.22 5.80 12.32
N SER A 158 -3.94 5.44 11.26
CA SER A 158 -5.01 4.47 11.36
C SER A 158 -4.45 3.08 11.66
N PRO A 159 -5.23 2.18 12.28
CA PRO A 159 -4.80 0.80 12.52
C PRO A 159 -4.37 0.08 11.23
N ALA A 160 -5.07 0.33 10.11
CA ALA A 160 -4.74 -0.28 8.82
C ALA A 160 -3.37 0.17 8.30
N PHE A 161 -3.05 1.46 8.45
CA PHE A 161 -1.74 1.99 8.05
C PHE A 161 -0.61 1.43 8.93
N LEU A 162 -0.81 1.38 10.26
CA LEU A 162 0.18 0.81 11.17
C LEU A 162 0.41 -0.68 10.91
N GLU A 163 -0.66 -1.44 10.63
CA GLU A 163 -0.55 -2.85 10.25
C GLU A 163 0.24 -3.01 8.95
N PHE A 164 -0.04 -2.17 7.95
CA PHE A 164 0.67 -2.18 6.68
C PHE A 164 2.18 -1.95 6.87
N THR A 165 2.56 -0.91 7.60
CA THR A 165 3.98 -0.60 7.84
C THR A 165 4.68 -1.68 8.67
N HIS A 166 4.02 -2.23 9.69
CA HIS A 166 4.58 -3.30 10.53
C HIS A 166 4.85 -4.57 9.72
N ARG A 167 3.93 -4.95 8.80
CA ARG A 167 4.12 -6.12 7.95
C ARG A 167 5.27 -5.94 6.95
N LEU A 168 5.45 -4.73 6.41
CA LEU A 168 6.60 -4.44 5.54
C LEU A 168 7.93 -4.54 6.31
N ASP A 169 7.97 -4.03 7.53
CA ASP A 169 9.14 -4.12 8.42
C ASP A 169 9.48 -5.59 8.74
N GLN A 170 8.47 -6.41 9.07
CA GLN A 170 8.65 -7.86 9.24
C GLN A 170 9.23 -8.54 7.99
N CYS A 171 8.74 -8.18 6.80
CA CYS A 171 9.29 -8.71 5.55
C CYS A 171 10.76 -8.31 5.37
N PHE A 172 11.13 -7.09 5.73
CA PHE A 172 12.52 -6.63 5.65
C PHE A 172 13.42 -7.43 6.61
N GLU A 173 13.00 -7.63 7.85
CA GLU A 173 13.72 -8.43 8.85
C GLU A 173 13.90 -9.90 8.40
N GLU A 174 12.88 -10.49 7.79
CA GLU A 174 12.98 -11.82 7.17
C GLU A 174 13.97 -11.84 6.00
N ALA A 175 13.94 -10.82 5.14
CA ALA A 175 14.88 -10.68 4.03
C ALA A 175 16.33 -10.63 4.51
N GLN A 176 16.59 -10.01 5.65
CA GLN A 176 17.95 -9.90 6.21
C GLN A 176 18.47 -11.21 6.80
N LYS A 177 17.58 -12.13 7.20
CA LYS A 177 17.97 -13.46 7.71
C LYS A 177 18.35 -14.44 6.59
N THR A 178 17.87 -14.20 5.38
CA THR A 178 18.13 -15.05 4.22
C THR A 178 19.40 -14.53 3.54
N LYS A 179 20.56 -15.07 3.92
CA LYS A 179 21.89 -14.77 3.33
C LYS A 179 22.21 -15.71 2.19
#